data_AF-A0A971EKW6-F1
#
_entry.id   AF-A0A971EKW6-F1
#
_cell.length_a   1.000
_cell.length_b   1.000
_cell.length_c   1.000
_cell.angle_alpha   90.00
_cell.angle_beta   90.00
_cell.angle_gamma   90.00
#
_symmetry.space_group_name_H-M   'P 1'
#
loop_
_entity.id
_entity.type
_entity.pdbx_description
1 polymer ?
#
loop_
_entity_poly.entity_id
_entity_poly.type
_entity_poly.pdbx_seq_one_letter_code
_entity_poly.pdbx_strand_id
1 'polypeptide(L)'
;MQAALAVMAVLILLVYSVYFYNIIRSRPERFEALMLTSLAEWMIATKQAARRNLTWMLLVTVLLEVAYFSLVFIVSENLVFWVISGLFAAFEVFHLLGVTMAMNRFFRGLIPLKQLFNWKVERTSAWLFFTHALLVLIQLAW
;
A
#
# COMPACT_ATOMS: atom_id res chain seq x y z
N MET A 1 13.95 -17.27 7.02
CA MET A 1 13.69 -16.11 6.14
C MET A 1 12.54 -16.39 5.18
N GLN A 2 12.51 -17.53 4.48
CA GLN A 2 11.38 -17.95 3.63
C GLN A 2 10.02 -17.96 4.34
N ALA A 3 9.92 -18.58 5.53
CA ALA A 3 8.66 -18.59 6.29
C ALA A 3 8.16 -17.19 6.66
N ALA A 4 9.08 -16.26 7.00
CA ALA A 4 8.72 -14.87 7.30
C ALA A 4 8.20 -14.14 6.04
N LEU A 5 8.87 -14.35 4.90
CA LEU A 5 8.40 -13.82 3.62
C LEU A 5 7.03 -14.38 3.22
N ALA A 6 6.81 -15.69 3.40
CA ALA A 6 5.53 -16.32 3.14
C ALA A 6 4.41 -15.73 4.01
N VAL A 7 4.65 -15.57 5.32
CA VAL A 7 3.69 -14.94 6.23
C VAL A 7 3.38 -13.51 5.80
N MET A 8 4.39 -12.70 5.48
CA MET A 8 4.16 -11.33 5.01
C MET A 8 3.38 -11.29 3.70
N ALA A 9 3.73 -12.14 2.72
CA ALA A 9 3.03 -12.22 1.45
C ALA A 9 1.56 -12.62 1.63
N VAL A 10 1.25 -13.59 2.51
CA VAL A 10 -0.14 -13.96 2.85
C VAL A 10 -0.89 -12.79 3.47
N LEU A 11 -0.27 -12.06 4.42
CA LEU A 11 -0.91 -10.91 5.06
C LEU A 11 -1.20 -9.80 4.04
N ILE A 12 -0.25 -9.49 3.16
CA ILE A 12 -0.44 -8.52 2.07
C ILE A 12 -1.61 -8.97 1.18
N LEU A 13 -1.62 -10.24 0.76
CA LEU A 13 -2.69 -10.81 -0.03
C LEU A 13 -4.06 -10.65 0.64
N LEU A 14 -4.17 -10.98 1.92
CA LEU A 14 -5.42 -10.88 2.68
C LEU A 14 -5.90 -9.43 2.77
N VAL A 15 -5.01 -8.49 3.12
CA VAL A 15 -5.37 -7.06 3.25
C VAL A 15 -5.78 -6.48 1.89
N TYR A 16 -4.99 -6.74 0.84
CA TYR A 16 -5.26 -6.18 -0.48
C TYR A 16 -6.38 -6.90 -1.23
N SER A 17 -6.74 -8.14 -0.86
CA SER A 17 -7.81 -8.90 -1.53
C SER A 17 -9.15 -8.17 -1.55
N VAL A 18 -9.50 -7.47 -0.45
CA VAL A 18 -10.75 -6.73 -0.34
C VAL A 18 -10.81 -5.61 -1.37
N TYR A 19 -9.71 -4.85 -1.50
CA TYR A 19 -9.67 -3.74 -2.46
C TYR A 19 -9.56 -4.27 -3.89
N PHE A 20 -8.70 -5.27 -4.13
CA PHE A 20 -8.54 -5.93 -5.42
C PHE A 20 -9.86 -6.52 -5.94
N TYR A 21 -10.66 -7.15 -5.07
CA TYR A 21 -12.00 -7.64 -5.39
C TYR A 21 -12.93 -6.53 -5.90
N ASN A 22 -12.94 -5.37 -5.24
CA ASN A 22 -13.75 -4.22 -5.66
C ASN A 22 -13.28 -3.62 -6.99
N ILE A 23 -11.96 -3.65 -7.26
CA ILE A 23 -11.41 -3.20 -8.55
C ILE A 23 -11.84 -4.16 -9.67
N ILE A 24 -11.71 -5.48 -9.48
CA ILE A 24 -12.15 -6.47 -10.49
C ILE A 24 -13.64 -6.35 -10.80
N ARG A 25 -14.47 -6.10 -9.78
CA ARG A 25 -15.91 -5.88 -9.96
C ARG A 25 -16.27 -4.56 -10.65
N SER A 26 -15.27 -3.77 -11.07
CA SER A 26 -15.46 -2.47 -11.75
C SER A 26 -16.32 -1.49 -10.94
N ARG A 27 -16.27 -1.59 -9.61
CA ARG A 27 -16.92 -0.65 -8.68
C ARG A 27 -15.96 -0.12 -7.60
N PRO A 28 -14.69 0.20 -7.91
CA PRO A 28 -13.75 0.67 -6.91
C PRO A 28 -14.19 2.00 -6.26
N GLU A 29 -14.89 2.87 -6.99
CA GLU A 29 -15.28 4.22 -6.52
C GLU A 29 -16.16 4.18 -5.27
N ARG A 30 -17.06 3.18 -5.16
CA ARG A 30 -17.94 3.05 -3.99
C ARG A 30 -17.15 2.69 -2.74
N PHE A 31 -16.17 1.81 -2.88
CA PHE A 31 -15.28 1.41 -1.78
C PHE A 31 -14.35 2.55 -1.39
N GLU A 32 -13.80 3.28 -2.36
CA GLU A 32 -12.97 4.47 -2.12
C GLU A 32 -13.72 5.58 -1.41
N ALA A 33 -14.96 5.85 -1.82
CA ALA A 33 -15.82 6.82 -1.13
C ALA A 33 -16.11 6.40 0.32
N LEU A 34 -16.34 5.11 0.56
CA LEU A 34 -16.49 4.58 1.92
C LEU A 34 -15.23 4.78 2.75
N MET A 35 -14.05 4.40 2.22
CA MET A 35 -12.76 4.60 2.90
C MET A 35 -12.51 6.07 3.23
N LEU A 36 -12.79 6.97 2.29
CA LEU A 36 -12.62 8.41 2.49
C LEU A 36 -13.56 8.97 3.56
N THR A 37 -14.80 8.49 3.58
CA THR A 37 -15.81 8.89 4.58
C THR A 37 -15.43 8.40 5.96
N SER A 38 -15.05 7.12 6.09
CA SER A 38 -14.58 6.54 7.35
C SER A 38 -13.31 7.22 7.86
N LEU A 39 -12.39 7.58 6.96
CA LEU A 39 -11.22 8.37 7.32
C LEU A 39 -11.63 9.76 7.84
N ALA A 40 -12.54 10.45 7.15
CA ALA A 40 -13.02 11.76 7.59
C ALA A 40 -13.65 11.70 9.00
N GLU A 41 -14.53 10.73 9.24
CA GLU A 41 -15.18 10.50 10.53
C GLU A 41 -14.15 10.21 11.64
N TRP A 42 -13.18 9.33 11.36
CA TRP A 42 -12.10 9.03 12.30
C TRP A 42 -11.23 10.25 12.60
N MET A 43 -10.94 11.09 11.60
CA MET A 43 -10.17 12.32 11.79
C MET A 43 -10.93 13.35 12.63
N ILE A 44 -12.25 13.47 12.45
CA ILE A 44 -13.11 14.34 13.27
C ILE A 44 -13.11 13.86 14.72
N ALA A 45 -13.22 12.54 14.96
CA ALA A 45 -13.20 11.97 16.30
C ALA A 45 -11.83 12.16 16.99
N THR A 46 -10.73 11.98 16.25
CA THR A 46 -9.36 11.99 16.78
C THR A 46 -8.77 13.41 16.87
N LYS A 47 -9.33 14.39 16.16
CA LYS A 47 -8.96 15.81 16.18
C LYS A 47 -7.45 16.04 15.95
N GLN A 48 -6.77 16.74 16.86
CA GLN A 48 -5.37 17.13 16.71
C GLN A 48 -4.41 15.94 16.66
N ALA A 49 -4.77 14.80 17.27
CA ALA A 49 -3.95 13.59 17.20
C ALA A 49 -3.98 12.91 15.82
N ALA A 50 -4.93 13.26 14.93
CA ALA A 50 -5.07 12.65 13.61
C ALA A 50 -3.81 12.83 12.76
N ARG A 51 -3.17 14.00 12.82
CA ARG A 51 -1.91 14.27 12.11
C ARG A 51 -0.79 13.34 12.54
N ARG A 52 -0.59 13.24 13.85
CA ARG A 52 0.44 12.38 14.44
C ARG A 52 0.17 10.91 14.09
N ASN A 53 -1.07 10.47 14.22
CA ASN A 53 -1.46 9.09 13.95
C ASN A 53 -1.29 8.74 12.46
N LEU A 54 -1.73 9.60 11.53
CA LEU A 54 -1.50 9.39 10.09
C LEU A 54 -0.01 9.40 9.73
N THR A 55 0.79 10.24 10.39
CA THR A 55 2.25 10.22 10.20
C THR A 55 2.85 8.90 10.68
N TRP A 56 2.39 8.37 11.82
CA TRP A 56 2.81 7.04 12.28
C TRP A 56 2.35 5.92 11.38
N MET A 57 1.11 5.96 10.87
CA MET A 57 0.62 4.98 9.91
C MET A 57 1.49 4.97 8.66
N LEU A 58 1.81 6.14 8.10
CA LEU A 58 2.70 6.26 6.96
C LEU A 58 4.09 5.70 7.25
N LEU A 59 4.67 6.01 8.41
CA LEU A 59 5.98 5.47 8.80
C LEU A 59 5.95 3.94 8.92
N VAL A 60 4.91 3.39 9.55
CA VAL A 60 4.73 1.94 9.67
C VAL A 60 4.57 1.29 8.30
N THR A 61 3.80 1.90 7.40
CA THR A 61 3.68 1.43 6.00
C THR A 61 5.04 1.37 5.32
N VAL A 62 5.83 2.44 5.37
CA VAL A 62 7.18 2.48 4.79
C VAL A 62 8.06 1.36 5.37
N LEU A 63 8.02 1.14 6.69
CA LEU A 63 8.79 0.09 7.33
C LEU A 63 8.36 -1.32 6.88
N LEU A 64 7.06 -1.55 6.74
CA LEU A 64 6.52 -2.83 6.26
C LEU A 64 6.92 -3.11 4.82
N GLU A 65 6.88 -2.10 3.95
CA GLU A 65 7.28 -2.23 2.55
C GLU A 65 8.78 -2.50 2.42
N VAL A 66 9.62 -1.75 3.14
CA VAL A 66 11.07 -1.96 3.16
C VAL A 66 11.39 -3.37 3.66
N ALA A 67 10.74 -3.82 4.74
CA ALA A 67 10.93 -5.16 5.27
C ALA A 67 10.52 -6.23 4.25
N TYR A 68 9.37 -6.05 3.60
CA TYR A 68 8.87 -6.97 2.59
C TYR A 68 9.81 -7.09 1.39
N PHE A 69 10.17 -5.98 0.75
CA PHE A 69 11.05 -6.00 -0.43
C PHE A 69 12.46 -6.47 -0.07
N SER A 70 12.98 -6.11 1.10
CA SER A 70 14.27 -6.63 1.57
C SER A 70 14.24 -8.16 1.71
N LEU A 71 13.18 -8.72 2.29
CA LEU A 71 13.02 -10.18 2.38
C LEU A 71 12.93 -10.82 0.99
N VAL A 72 12.23 -10.19 0.05
CA VAL A 72 12.15 -10.68 -1.34
C VAL A 72 13.53 -10.75 -1.98
N PHE A 73 14.33 -9.68 -1.89
CA PHE A 73 15.68 -9.67 -2.46
C PHE A 73 16.63 -10.66 -1.75
N ILE A 74 16.50 -10.84 -0.44
CA ILE A 74 17.35 -11.78 0.31
C ILE A 74 17.00 -13.25 -0.02
N VAL A 75 15.72 -13.56 -0.23
CA VAL A 75 15.24 -14.94 -0.38
C VAL A 75 15.18 -15.40 -1.83
N SER A 76 14.90 -14.51 -2.77
CA SER A 76 14.80 -14.86 -4.19
C SER A 76 16.19 -14.95 -4.83
N GLU A 77 16.51 -16.06 -5.48
CA GLU A 77 17.75 -16.19 -6.29
C GLU A 77 17.51 -15.91 -7.79
N ASN A 78 16.25 -15.74 -8.21
CA ASN A 78 15.89 -15.55 -9.60
C ASN A 78 16.08 -14.08 -10.04
N LEU A 79 16.96 -13.84 -11.02
CA LEU A 79 17.26 -12.51 -11.56
C LEU A 79 16.03 -11.81 -12.17
N VAL A 80 15.17 -12.55 -12.87
CA VAL A 80 13.95 -11.98 -13.46
C VAL A 80 13.01 -11.51 -12.34
N PHE A 81 12.89 -12.30 -11.28
CA PHE A 81 12.09 -11.94 -10.12
C PHE A 81 12.63 -10.71 -9.40
N TRP A 82 13.96 -10.59 -9.29
CA TRP A 82 14.63 -9.40 -8.76
C TRP A 82 14.30 -8.14 -9.56
N VAL A 83 14.38 -8.21 -10.90
CA VAL A 83 14.08 -7.04 -11.75
C VAL A 83 12.62 -6.62 -11.58
N ILE A 84 11.67 -7.56 -11.57
CA ILE A 84 10.25 -7.27 -11.34
C ILE A 84 10.03 -6.65 -9.95
N SER A 85 10.63 -7.24 -8.92
CA SER A 85 10.54 -6.74 -7.54
C SER A 85 11.11 -5.32 -7.42
N GLY A 86 12.22 -5.04 -8.12
CA GLY A 86 12.83 -3.71 -8.17
C GLY A 86 11.94 -2.67 -8.85
N LEU A 87 11.27 -3.03 -9.95
CA LEU A 87 10.31 -2.13 -10.60
C LEU A 87 9.12 -1.82 -9.67
N PHE A 88 8.64 -2.81 -8.92
CA PHE A 88 7.52 -2.62 -8.00
C PHE A 88 7.93 -1.77 -6.79
N ALA A 89 9.12 -2.01 -6.23
CA ALA A 89 9.68 -1.17 -5.17
C ALA A 89 9.85 0.28 -5.64
N ALA A 90 10.33 0.51 -6.88
CA ALA A 90 10.47 1.85 -7.44
C ALA A 90 9.12 2.56 -7.62
N PHE A 91 8.09 1.83 -8.07
CA PHE A 91 6.74 2.35 -8.16
C PHE A 91 6.21 2.78 -6.78
N GLU A 92 6.43 1.99 -5.73
CA GLU A 92 5.94 2.36 -4.39
C GLU A 92 6.71 3.47 -3.71
N VAL A 93 8.01 3.62 -4.01
CA VAL A 93 8.71 4.85 -3.61
C VAL A 93 8.02 6.07 -4.23
N PHE A 94 7.67 6.03 -5.52
CA PHE A 94 6.94 7.12 -6.17
C PHE A 94 5.57 7.38 -5.54
N HIS A 95 4.80 6.32 -5.28
CA HIS A 95 3.49 6.40 -4.64
C HIS A 95 3.56 7.01 -3.23
N LEU A 96 4.43 6.48 -2.37
CA LEU A 96 4.63 6.95 -1.00
C LEU A 96 5.07 8.41 -0.94
N LEU A 97 5.96 8.84 -1.84
CA LEU A 97 6.32 10.25 -1.96
C LEU A 97 5.10 11.12 -2.30
N GLY A 98 4.26 10.66 -3.23
CA GLY A 98 2.99 11.29 -3.58
C GLY A 98 2.06 11.46 -2.36
N VAL A 99 1.81 10.37 -1.63
CA VAL A 99 0.96 10.37 -0.43
C VAL A 99 1.55 11.28 0.66
N THR A 100 2.87 11.22 0.88
CA THR A 100 3.57 12.06 1.86
C THR A 100 3.39 13.55 1.54
N MET A 101 3.58 13.93 0.27
CA MET A 101 3.40 15.30 -0.19
C MET A 101 1.95 15.76 -0.06
N ALA A 102 0.99 14.92 -0.45
CA ALA A 102 -0.44 15.21 -0.32
C ALA A 102 -0.85 15.37 1.16
N MET A 103 -0.39 14.48 2.03
CA MET A 103 -0.64 14.54 3.48
C MET A 103 -0.12 15.85 4.08
N ASN A 104 1.12 16.24 3.77
CA ASN A 104 1.69 17.51 4.23
C ASN A 104 0.89 18.72 3.72
N ARG A 105 0.45 18.71 2.46
CA ARG A 105 -0.40 19.78 1.89
C ARG A 105 -1.77 19.83 2.55
N PHE A 106 -2.39 18.68 2.80
CA PHE A 106 -3.69 18.56 3.46
C PHE A 106 -3.66 19.16 4.86
N PHE A 107 -2.67 18.79 5.69
CA PHE A 107 -2.55 19.33 7.05
C PHE A 107 -2.17 20.81 7.11
N ARG A 108 -1.66 21.38 6.01
CA ARG A 108 -1.46 22.82 5.85
C ARG A 108 -2.70 23.55 5.32
N GLY A 109 -3.80 22.83 5.08
CA GLY A 109 -5.05 23.39 4.53
C GLY A 109 -4.98 23.72 3.03
N LEU A 110 -3.95 23.24 2.31
CA LEU A 110 -3.73 23.58 0.90
C LEU A 110 -4.57 22.74 -0.07
N ILE A 111 -5.02 21.56 0.37
CA ILE A 111 -5.86 20.65 -0.42
C ILE A 111 -6.96 20.04 0.46
N PRO A 112 -8.14 19.73 -0.09
CA PRO A 112 -9.20 19.01 0.62
C PRO A 112 -8.87 17.52 0.79
N LEU A 113 -9.55 16.85 1.74
CA LEU A 113 -9.35 15.42 2.03
C LEU A 113 -9.52 14.51 0.80
N LYS A 114 -10.47 14.83 -0.10
CA LYS A 114 -10.69 14.08 -1.35
C LYS A 114 -9.49 14.05 -2.31
N GLN A 115 -8.52 14.94 -2.12
CA GLN A 115 -7.27 15.01 -2.89
C GLN A 115 -6.08 14.39 -2.13
N LEU A 116 -6.30 13.82 -0.94
CA LEU A 116 -5.26 13.17 -0.16
C LEU A 116 -4.70 11.95 -0.90
N PHE A 117 -5.58 11.19 -1.55
CA PHE A 117 -5.23 10.00 -2.31
C PHE A 117 -5.41 10.24 -3.81
N ASN A 118 -4.43 9.80 -4.60
CA ASN A 118 -4.61 9.67 -6.04
C ASN A 118 -5.15 8.27 -6.32
N TRP A 119 -6.48 8.13 -6.37
CA TRP A 119 -7.14 6.83 -6.51
C TRP A 119 -6.68 6.00 -7.69
N LYS A 120 -6.25 6.62 -8.80
CA LYS A 120 -5.66 5.88 -9.92
C LYS A 120 -4.36 5.19 -9.52
N VAL A 121 -3.49 5.87 -8.78
CA VAL A 121 -2.23 5.31 -8.27
C VAL A 121 -2.52 4.28 -7.18
N GLU A 122 -3.46 4.54 -6.25
CA GLU A 122 -3.87 3.59 -5.20
C GLU A 122 -4.38 2.27 -5.80
N ARG A 123 -5.19 2.32 -6.86
CA ARG A 123 -5.68 1.12 -7.57
C ARG A 123 -4.54 0.33 -8.19
N THR A 124 -3.60 1.03 -8.83
CA THR A 124 -2.41 0.39 -9.44
C THR A 124 -1.53 -0.23 -8.36
N SER A 125 -1.25 0.47 -7.27
CA SER A 125 -0.55 -0.06 -6.08
C SER A 125 -1.22 -1.33 -5.58
N ALA A 126 -2.54 -1.32 -5.40
CA ALA A 126 -3.28 -2.49 -4.94
C ALA A 126 -3.19 -3.69 -5.89
N TRP A 127 -3.22 -3.45 -7.20
CA TRP A 127 -2.99 -4.50 -8.20
C TRP A 127 -1.59 -5.06 -8.15
N LEU A 128 -0.58 -4.20 -8.07
CA LEU A 128 0.83 -4.58 -8.05
C LEU A 128 1.15 -5.36 -6.79
N PHE A 129 0.78 -4.87 -5.60
CA PHE A 129 1.02 -5.57 -4.33
C PHE A 129 0.33 -6.94 -4.28
N PHE A 130 -0.94 -7.01 -4.68
CA PHE A 130 -1.68 -8.28 -4.72
C PHE A 130 -0.99 -9.28 -5.65
N THR A 131 -0.68 -8.86 -6.87
CA THR A 131 -0.06 -9.73 -7.88
C THR A 131 1.35 -10.14 -7.46
N HIS A 132 2.13 -9.21 -6.90
CA HIS A 132 3.48 -9.50 -6.41
C HIS A 132 3.47 -10.51 -5.27
N ALA A 133 2.62 -10.30 -4.27
CA ALA A 133 2.48 -11.21 -3.14
C ALA A 133 2.08 -12.60 -3.60
N LEU A 134 1.16 -12.71 -4.57
CA LEU A 134 0.80 -13.97 -5.18
C LEU A 134 1.99 -14.64 -5.90
N LEU A 135 2.75 -13.88 -6.68
CA LEU A 135 3.94 -14.39 -7.37
C LEU A 135 5.03 -14.85 -6.39
N VAL A 136 5.24 -14.12 -5.29
CA VAL A 136 6.15 -14.53 -4.21
C VAL A 136 5.71 -15.88 -3.62
N LEU A 137 4.42 -16.06 -3.32
CA LEU A 137 3.94 -17.33 -2.79
C LEU A 137 4.10 -18.49 -3.77
N ILE A 138 3.84 -18.25 -5.06
CA ILE A 138 4.07 -19.25 -6.11
C ILE A 138 5.55 -19.61 -6.20
N GLN A 139 6.43 -18.61 -6.16
CA GLN A 139 7.88 -18.82 -6.18
C GLN A 139 8.36 -19.60 -4.95
N LEU A 140 7.82 -19.34 -3.77
CA LEU A 140 8.21 -20.06 -2.55
C LEU A 140 7.69 -21.50 -2.50
N ALA A 141 6.67 -21.83 -3.29
CA ALA A 141 6.06 -23.16 -3.33
C ALA A 141 6.75 -24.10 -4.35
N TRP A 142 7.58 -23.58 -5.24
CA TRP A 142 8.29 -24.29 -6.30
C TRP A 142 9.80 -24.23 -6.10
#